data_AF-A0A0Q7PYU2-F1
#
_entry.id   AF-A0A0Q7PYU2-F1
#
_cell.length_a   1.000
_cell.length_b   1.000
_cell.length_c   1.000
_cell.angle_alpha   90.00
_cell.angle_beta   90.00
_cell.angle_gamma   90.00
#
_symmetry.space_group_name_H-M   'P 1'
#
loop_
_entity.id
_entity.type
_entity.pdbx_description
1 polymer ?
#
loop_
_entity_poly.entity_id
_entity_poly.type
_entity_poly.pdbx_seq_one_letter_code
_entity_poly.pdbx_strand_id
1 'polypeptide(L)'
;MAAGVCGVVLGAIGGVGGSAGEEQAAKEPTNDASLISEADVDEAVAEATEQLEQDLGEKEDEIAATNEEITAAKDDLKVVRGKLVAVKKSSAAAKRKAAKALATERAKVAEAQESTPVQTFADTPAAPTTDPQFGTCGEANDNGYGPYQSGVDTEYGWYDDRDGDGIVCES
;
A
#
# COMPACT_ATOMS: atom_id res chain seq x y z
N MET A 1 -6.87 -12.85 10.62
CA MET A 1 -6.99 -14.28 10.24
C MET A 1 -7.52 -14.30 8.83
N ALA A 2 -6.73 -14.85 7.92
CA ALA A 2 -6.92 -14.77 6.47
C ALA A 2 -7.71 -15.99 5.96
N ALA A 3 -8.68 -15.72 5.09
CA ALA A 3 -9.24 -16.64 4.10
C ALA A 3 -9.91 -15.73 3.06
N GLY A 4 -9.60 -15.74 1.77
CA GLY A 4 -8.96 -16.75 0.95
C GLY A 4 -9.72 -16.71 -0.38
N VAL A 5 -9.30 -15.80 -1.26
CA VAL A 5 -9.81 -15.68 -2.63
C VAL A 5 -9.47 -16.97 -3.38
N CYS A 6 -10.47 -17.63 -3.97
CA CYS A 6 -10.22 -18.66 -4.96
C CYS A 6 -11.11 -18.36 -6.18
N GLY A 7 -10.55 -17.59 -7.10
CA GLY A 7 -11.08 -17.48 -8.45
C GLY A 7 -10.71 -18.73 -9.25
N VAL A 8 -11.64 -19.21 -10.06
CA VAL A 8 -11.32 -20.10 -11.17
C VAL A 8 -12.02 -19.55 -12.41
N VAL A 9 -11.27 -18.75 -13.16
CA VAL A 9 -11.44 -18.58 -14.59
C VAL A 9 -10.50 -19.58 -15.23
N LEU A 10 -11.00 -20.57 -15.95
CA LEU A 10 -10.22 -21.31 -16.96
C LEU A 10 -11.20 -21.83 -18.02
N GLY A 11 -11.22 -21.12 -19.15
CA GLY A 11 -11.71 -21.67 -20.39
C GLY A 11 -10.73 -22.73 -20.91
N ALA A 12 -11.26 -23.77 -21.54
CA ALA A 12 -10.48 -24.70 -22.35
C ALA A 12 -11.22 -24.91 -23.68
N ILE A 13 -10.81 -24.09 -24.64
CA ILE A 13 -10.89 -24.30 -26.07
C ILE A 13 -10.05 -25.53 -26.47
N GLY A 14 -10.61 -26.40 -27.31
CA GLY A 14 -9.90 -27.14 -28.37
C GLY A 14 -8.99 -28.32 -28.00
N GLY A 15 -9.44 -29.52 -28.34
CA GLY A 15 -8.84 -30.29 -29.44
C GLY A 15 -7.59 -31.17 -29.19
N VAL A 16 -7.73 -32.41 -29.71
CA VAL A 16 -6.73 -33.33 -30.30
C VAL A 16 -5.71 -34.04 -29.41
N GLY A 17 -5.87 -35.38 -29.33
CA GLY A 17 -4.85 -36.31 -28.88
C GLY A 17 -5.39 -37.75 -28.86
N GLY A 18 -5.16 -38.50 -29.94
CA GLY A 18 -5.68 -39.85 -30.11
C GLY A 18 -4.70 -40.97 -29.72
N SER A 19 -5.26 -42.20 -29.69
CA SER A 19 -4.68 -43.51 -30.04
C SER A 19 -4.62 -44.57 -28.93
N ALA A 20 -4.86 -45.81 -29.40
CA ALA A 20 -4.92 -47.13 -28.73
C ALA A 20 -6.22 -47.32 -27.95
N GLY A 21 -7.19 -48.12 -28.38
CA GLY A 21 -7.13 -49.31 -29.22
C GLY A 21 -8.02 -50.32 -28.53
N GLU A 22 -9.32 -50.31 -28.85
CA GLU A 22 -10.22 -51.38 -28.47
C GLU A 22 -11.15 -51.63 -29.66
N GLU A 23 -11.01 -52.83 -30.20
CA GLU A 23 -11.76 -53.41 -31.31
C GLU A 23 -13.22 -53.57 -30.88
N GLN A 24 -14.03 -52.52 -31.02
CA GLN A 24 -15.48 -52.64 -30.94
C GLN A 24 -16.03 -52.80 -32.34
N ALA A 25 -16.58 -53.99 -32.55
CA ALA A 25 -17.29 -54.44 -33.73
C ALA A 25 -18.12 -53.30 -34.34
N ALA A 26 -17.89 -53.05 -35.63
CA ALA A 26 -18.72 -52.20 -36.47
C ALA A 26 -20.16 -52.71 -36.41
N LYS A 27 -20.97 -52.10 -35.54
CA LYS A 27 -22.43 -52.10 -35.67
C LYS A 27 -22.73 -50.91 -36.56
N GLU A 28 -23.20 -51.20 -37.77
CA GLU A 28 -23.60 -50.18 -38.73
C GLU A 28 -24.50 -49.13 -38.03
N PRO A 29 -24.27 -47.82 -38.22
CA PRO A 29 -25.26 -46.83 -37.83
C PRO A 29 -26.44 -47.04 -38.78
N THR A 30 -27.42 -47.81 -38.33
CA THR A 30 -28.75 -47.82 -38.93
C THR A 30 -29.28 -46.39 -38.78
N ASN A 31 -29.10 -45.60 -39.84
CA ASN A 31 -29.85 -44.38 -40.06
C ASN A 31 -31.30 -44.78 -40.39
N ASP A 32 -31.96 -45.43 -39.43
CA ASP A 32 -33.41 -45.46 -39.39
C ASP A 32 -33.81 -44.06 -38.93
N ALA A 33 -33.93 -43.17 -39.92
CA ALA A 33 -34.70 -41.96 -39.78
C ALA A 33 -36.17 -42.37 -39.56
N SER A 34 -36.45 -42.88 -38.36
CA SER A 34 -37.80 -42.98 -37.85
C SER A 34 -38.34 -41.56 -37.90
N LEU A 35 -39.28 -41.33 -38.80
CA LEU A 35 -39.97 -40.07 -38.93
C LEU A 35 -40.68 -39.83 -37.59
N ILE A 36 -40.07 -39.02 -36.73
CA ILE A 36 -40.74 -38.42 -35.58
C ILE A 36 -42.03 -37.81 -36.11
N SER A 37 -43.17 -38.26 -35.56
CA SER A 37 -44.45 -37.73 -36.00
C SER A 37 -44.56 -36.29 -35.52
N GLU A 38 -45.31 -35.45 -36.26
CA GLU A 38 -45.57 -34.07 -35.84
C GLU A 38 -46.14 -34.03 -34.41
N ALA A 39 -46.91 -35.04 -34.02
CA ALA A 39 -47.46 -35.18 -32.67
C ALA A 39 -46.39 -35.44 -31.59
N ASP A 40 -45.35 -36.24 -31.87
CA ASP A 40 -44.24 -36.46 -30.92
C ASP A 40 -43.43 -35.18 -30.71
N VAL A 41 -43.31 -34.36 -31.76
CA VAL A 41 -42.66 -33.05 -31.68
C VAL A 41 -43.52 -32.07 -30.88
N ASP A 42 -44.83 -32.05 -31.09
CA ASP A 42 -45.74 -31.17 -30.36
C ASP A 42 -45.75 -31.48 -28.85
N GLU A 43 -45.73 -32.76 -28.47
CA GLU A 43 -45.67 -33.18 -27.07
C GLU A 43 -44.32 -32.82 -26.43
N ALA A 44 -43.20 -33.08 -27.12
CA ALA A 44 -41.88 -32.69 -26.64
C ALA A 44 -41.72 -31.16 -26.51
N VAL A 45 -42.34 -30.39 -27.40
CA VAL A 45 -42.36 -28.93 -27.32
C VAL A 45 -43.22 -28.46 -26.15
N ALA A 46 -44.36 -29.10 -25.88
CA ALA A 46 -45.21 -28.77 -24.74
C ALA A 46 -44.47 -29.04 -23.41
N GLU A 47 -43.83 -30.20 -23.26
CA GLU A 47 -43.02 -30.53 -22.08
C GLU A 47 -41.84 -29.58 -21.90
N ALA A 48 -41.12 -29.26 -22.98
CA ALA A 48 -40.02 -28.30 -22.93
C ALA A 48 -40.48 -26.89 -22.58
N THR A 49 -41.69 -26.50 -23.01
CA THR A 49 -42.28 -25.20 -22.65
C THR A 49 -42.65 -25.15 -21.18
N GLU A 50 -43.31 -26.18 -20.65
CA GLU A 50 -43.67 -26.25 -19.23
C GLU A 50 -42.40 -26.24 -18.34
N GLN A 51 -41.36 -26.99 -18.73
CA GLN A 51 -40.09 -26.98 -18.00
C GLN A 51 -39.46 -25.58 -18.00
N LEU A 52 -39.49 -24.88 -19.13
CA LEU A 52 -38.94 -23.52 -19.22
C LEU A 52 -39.73 -22.53 -18.35
N GLU A 53 -41.05 -22.66 -18.29
CA GLU A 53 -41.89 -21.83 -17.41
C GLU A 53 -41.60 -22.09 -15.93
N GLN A 54 -41.40 -23.35 -15.53
CA GLN A 54 -40.98 -23.71 -14.17
C GLN A 54 -39.60 -23.13 -13.84
N ASP A 55 -38.61 -23.35 -14.70
CA ASP A 55 -37.26 -22.83 -14.53
C ASP A 55 -37.25 -21.28 -14.44
N LEU A 56 -38.06 -20.61 -15.25
CA LEU A 56 -38.21 -19.15 -15.19
C LEU A 56 -38.82 -18.71 -13.86
N GLY A 57 -39.87 -19.38 -13.38
CA GLY A 57 -40.47 -19.07 -12.09
C GLY A 57 -39.48 -19.21 -10.94
N GLU A 58 -38.70 -20.30 -10.91
CA GLU A 58 -37.65 -20.51 -9.90
C GLU A 58 -36.59 -19.40 -9.95
N LYS A 59 -36.20 -18.96 -11.15
CA LYS A 59 -35.23 -17.86 -11.33
C LYS A 59 -35.79 -16.51 -10.91
N GLU A 60 -37.08 -16.25 -11.15
CA GLU A 60 -37.75 -15.03 -10.69
C GLU A 60 -37.80 -14.96 -9.17
N ASP A 61 -38.09 -16.08 -8.49
CA ASP A 61 -38.07 -16.16 -7.03
C ASP A 61 -36.65 -15.97 -6.46
N GLU A 62 -35.62 -16.54 -7.09
CA GLU A 62 -34.21 -16.34 -6.74
C GLU A 62 -33.80 -14.86 -6.87
N ILE A 63 -34.24 -14.19 -7.95
CA ILE A 63 -34.02 -12.75 -8.16
C ILE A 63 -34.75 -11.93 -7.09
N ALA A 64 -35.98 -12.30 -6.73
CA ALA A 64 -36.74 -11.60 -5.70
C ALA A 64 -36.05 -11.68 -4.33
N ALA A 65 -35.59 -12.87 -3.93
CA ALA A 65 -34.83 -13.05 -2.70
C ALA A 65 -33.53 -12.23 -2.68
N THR A 66 -32.77 -12.26 -3.78
CA THR A 66 -31.53 -11.48 -3.91
C THR A 66 -31.81 -9.97 -3.82
N ASN A 67 -32.92 -9.49 -4.39
CA ASN A 67 -33.30 -8.09 -4.30
C ASN A 67 -33.62 -7.66 -2.86
N GLU A 68 -34.25 -8.53 -2.07
CA GLU A 68 -34.49 -8.26 -0.65
C GLU A 68 -33.16 -8.11 0.10
N GLU A 69 -32.19 -9.00 -0.12
CA GLU A 69 -30.85 -8.90 0.49
C GLU A 69 -30.13 -7.60 0.07
N ILE A 70 -30.21 -7.22 -1.20
CA ILE A 70 -29.64 -5.96 -1.70
C ILE A 70 -30.26 -4.76 -0.98
N THR A 71 -31.57 -4.77 -0.73
CA THR A 71 -32.23 -3.67 -0.01
C THR A 71 -31.76 -3.59 1.44
N ALA A 72 -31.65 -4.72 2.14
CA ALA A 72 -31.13 -4.76 3.50
C ALA A 72 -29.68 -4.25 3.57
N ALA A 73 -28.82 -4.71 2.66
CA ALA A 73 -27.43 -4.25 2.57
C ALA A 73 -27.31 -2.74 2.29
N LYS A 74 -28.24 -2.19 1.49
CA LYS A 74 -28.29 -0.75 1.19
C LYS A 74 -28.67 0.08 2.41
N ASP A 75 -29.57 -0.41 3.25
CA ASP A 75 -29.94 0.25 4.50
C ASP A 75 -28.79 0.23 5.50
N ASP A 76 -28.08 -0.89 5.62
CA ASP A 76 -26.86 -0.98 6.43
C ASP A 76 -25.78 -0.02 5.94
N LEU A 77 -25.57 0.08 4.61
CA LEU A 77 -24.63 1.03 4.02
C LEU A 77 -24.99 2.48 4.37
N LYS A 78 -26.29 2.82 4.43
CA LYS A 78 -26.75 4.15 4.82
C LYS A 78 -26.41 4.45 6.29
N VAL A 79 -26.59 3.47 7.18
CA VAL A 79 -26.20 3.57 8.59
C VAL A 79 -24.69 3.77 8.73
N VAL A 80 -23.88 2.95 8.04
CA VAL A 80 -22.42 3.05 8.05
C VAL A 80 -21.95 4.40 7.52
N ARG A 81 -22.55 4.89 6.43
CA ARG A 81 -22.26 6.24 5.89
C ARG A 81 -22.54 7.33 6.91
N GLY A 82 -23.67 7.26 7.62
CA GLY A 82 -24.01 8.19 8.70
C GLY A 82 -22.95 8.20 9.80
N LYS A 83 -22.54 7.00 10.27
CA LYS A 83 -21.46 6.85 11.26
C LYS A 83 -20.14 7.42 10.76
N LEU A 84 -19.77 7.18 9.51
CA LEU A 84 -18.53 7.71 8.92
C LEU A 84 -18.52 9.25 8.90
N VAL A 85 -19.64 9.88 8.56
CA VAL A 85 -19.76 11.34 8.58
C VAL A 85 -19.60 11.87 10.01
N ALA A 86 -20.23 11.22 11.00
CA ALA A 86 -20.08 11.58 12.41
C ALA A 86 -18.62 11.45 12.88
N VAL A 87 -17.94 10.34 12.56
CA VAL A 87 -16.53 10.11 12.88
C VAL A 87 -15.64 11.18 12.23
N LYS A 88 -15.85 11.50 10.96
CA LYS A 88 -15.11 12.57 10.27
C LYS A 88 -15.28 13.92 10.98
N LYS A 89 -16.51 14.29 11.34
CA LYS A 89 -16.80 15.53 12.07
C LYS A 89 -16.10 15.56 13.43
N SER A 90 -16.20 14.48 14.21
CA SER A 90 -15.53 14.36 15.51
C SER A 90 -14.01 14.42 15.38
N SER A 91 -13.44 13.77 14.37
CA SER A 91 -11.99 13.82 14.11
C SER A 91 -11.52 15.22 13.73
N ALA A 92 -12.29 15.96 12.94
CA ALA A 92 -11.98 17.34 12.57
C ALA A 92 -12.05 18.27 13.79
N ALA A 93 -13.05 18.09 14.66
CA ALA A 93 -13.15 18.82 15.91
C ALA A 93 -11.97 18.53 16.85
N ALA A 94 -11.60 17.24 16.99
CA ALA A 94 -10.45 16.82 17.79
C ALA A 94 -9.13 17.42 17.26
N LYS A 95 -8.90 17.38 15.94
CA LYS A 95 -7.74 18.01 15.29
C LYS A 95 -7.66 19.51 15.57
N ARG A 96 -8.78 20.23 15.45
CA ARG A 96 -8.84 21.67 15.75
C ARG A 96 -8.53 21.95 17.22
N LYS A 97 -9.07 21.15 18.15
CA LYS A 97 -8.79 21.27 19.58
C LYS A 97 -7.31 21.02 19.88
N ALA A 98 -6.72 19.99 19.29
CA ALA A 98 -5.29 19.67 19.44
C ALA A 98 -4.40 20.78 18.87
N ALA A 99 -4.72 21.30 17.68
CA ALA A 99 -3.98 22.41 17.08
C ALA A 99 -4.04 23.68 17.94
N LYS A 100 -5.22 24.00 18.51
CA LYS A 100 -5.36 25.13 19.43
C LYS A 100 -4.55 24.95 20.71
N ALA A 101 -4.57 23.76 21.31
CA ALA A 101 -3.77 23.46 22.49
C ALA A 101 -2.27 23.60 22.21
N LEU A 102 -1.80 23.08 21.07
CA LEU A 102 -0.40 23.23 20.64
C LEU A 102 -0.02 24.70 20.43
N ALA A 103 -0.90 25.50 19.84
CA ALA A 103 -0.68 26.94 19.65
C ALA A 103 -0.60 27.67 21.00
N THR A 104 -1.46 27.34 21.96
CA THR A 104 -1.40 27.91 23.31
C THR A 104 -0.09 27.56 24.03
N GLU A 105 0.36 26.31 23.94
CA GLU A 105 1.62 25.91 24.56
C GLU A 105 2.82 26.59 23.89
N ARG A 106 2.82 26.72 22.55
CA ARG A 106 3.84 27.49 21.83
C ARG A 106 3.85 28.96 22.23
N ALA A 107 2.69 29.59 22.41
CA ALA A 107 2.59 30.98 22.84
C ALA A 107 3.18 31.19 24.25
N LYS A 108 2.92 30.26 25.19
CA LYS A 108 3.53 30.32 26.53
C LYS A 108 5.05 30.20 26.49
N VAL A 109 5.58 29.31 25.64
CA VAL A 109 7.04 29.17 25.47
C VAL A 109 7.64 30.44 24.87
N ALA A 110 6.98 31.06 23.90
CA ALA A 110 7.44 32.31 23.30
C ALA A 110 7.47 33.48 24.30
N GLU A 111 6.43 33.63 25.12
CA GLU A 111 6.36 34.67 26.16
C GLU A 111 7.44 34.48 27.24
N ALA A 112 7.75 33.23 27.60
CA ALA A 112 8.85 32.91 28.52
C ALA A 112 10.24 33.21 27.94
N GLN A 113 10.42 33.09 26.62
CA GLN A 113 11.69 33.42 25.94
C GLN A 113 11.95 34.93 25.82
N GLU A 114 10.91 35.76 25.91
CA GLU A 114 11.04 37.22 25.88
C GLU A 114 11.45 37.82 27.24
N SER A 115 11.29 37.05 28.33
CA SER A 115 11.56 37.48 29.71
C SER A 115 12.96 37.12 30.22
N THR A 116 13.77 36.39 29.45
CA THR A 116 15.18 36.17 29.82
C THR A 116 15.96 37.47 29.60
N PRO A 117 16.59 38.06 30.63
CA PRO A 117 17.51 39.15 30.42
C PRO A 117 18.62 38.65 29.49
N VAL A 118 18.86 39.38 28.41
CA VAL A 118 20.03 39.21 27.55
C VAL A 118 21.25 39.36 28.47
N GLN A 119 21.79 38.24 28.94
CA GLN A 119 23.12 38.19 29.50
C GLN A 119 24.03 38.52 28.32
N THR A 120 24.47 39.77 28.26
CA THR A 120 25.48 40.24 27.34
C THR A 120 26.76 39.49 27.66
N PHE A 121 27.00 38.37 26.99
CA PHE A 121 28.31 37.73 26.97
C PHE A 121 29.25 38.62 26.15
N ALA A 122 29.72 39.69 26.77
CA ALA A 122 30.86 40.45 26.29
C ALA A 122 32.13 39.67 26.62
N ASP A 123 32.33 38.56 25.93
CA ASP A 123 33.64 37.94 25.79
C ASP A 123 33.69 37.40 24.37
N THR A 124 34.20 38.24 23.46
CA THR A 124 34.67 37.76 22.17
C THR A 124 35.87 36.87 22.48
N PRO A 125 35.82 35.55 22.25
CA PRO A 125 37.00 34.73 22.40
C PRO A 125 38.05 35.31 21.45
N ALA A 126 39.24 35.61 21.97
CA ALA A 126 40.38 35.90 21.11
C ALA A 126 40.46 34.77 20.06
N ALA A 127 40.60 35.14 18.78
CA ALA A 127 40.74 34.16 17.73
C ALA A 127 41.85 33.17 18.11
N PRO A 128 41.63 31.85 17.97
CA PRO A 128 42.67 30.89 18.27
C PRO A 128 43.91 31.25 17.46
N THR A 129 45.05 31.34 18.14
CA THR A 129 46.34 31.49 17.47
C THR A 129 46.58 30.18 16.74
N THR A 130 46.36 30.19 15.43
CA THR A 130 46.50 29.00 14.62
C THR A 130 47.96 28.69 14.34
N ASP A 131 48.28 27.42 14.14
CA ASP A 131 49.62 27.00 13.72
C ASP A 131 49.99 27.54 12.33
N PRO A 132 51.29 27.57 11.95
CA PRO A 132 51.66 27.81 10.57
C PRO A 132 51.04 26.77 9.64
N GLN A 133 50.40 27.21 8.56
CA GLN A 133 49.88 26.31 7.54
C GLN A 133 51.03 25.85 6.64
N PHE A 134 51.24 24.53 6.58
CA PHE A 134 52.24 23.91 5.71
C PHE A 134 51.58 23.37 4.45
N GLY A 135 52.36 23.16 3.40
CA GLY A 135 51.82 22.66 2.13
C GLY A 135 51.34 21.21 2.18
N THR A 136 51.84 20.44 3.16
CA THR A 136 51.52 19.02 3.34
C THR A 136 51.59 18.63 4.81
N CYS A 137 50.87 17.56 5.21
CA CYS A 137 51.00 16.99 6.56
C CYS A 137 52.44 16.57 6.89
N GLY A 138 53.21 16.06 5.93
CA GLY A 138 54.60 15.67 6.17
C GLY A 138 55.48 16.84 6.61
N GLU A 139 55.29 18.01 6.00
CA GLU A 139 56.02 19.22 6.38
C GLU A 139 55.56 19.76 7.75
N ALA A 140 54.26 19.64 8.08
CA ALA A 140 53.76 19.97 9.42
C ALA A 140 54.40 19.07 10.49
N ASN A 141 54.40 17.76 10.26
CA ASN A 141 54.95 16.76 11.18
C ASN A 141 56.46 16.92 11.37
N ASP A 142 57.21 17.22 10.29
CA ASP A 142 58.65 17.50 10.34
C ASP A 142 58.97 18.74 11.21
N ASN A 143 58.05 19.71 11.26
CA ASN A 143 58.15 20.89 12.11
C ASN A 143 57.55 20.67 13.51
N GLY A 144 57.05 19.47 13.82
CA GLY A 144 56.49 19.09 15.12
C GLY A 144 55.05 19.53 15.35
N TYR A 145 54.30 19.75 14.28
CA TYR A 145 52.87 20.10 14.30
C TYR A 145 52.00 18.88 13.93
N GLY A 146 50.74 18.87 14.36
CA GLY A 146 49.83 17.72 14.23
C GLY A 146 50.02 16.64 15.33
N PRO A 147 49.12 15.65 15.46
CA PRO A 147 47.88 15.44 14.70
C PRO A 147 46.75 16.41 15.07
N TYR A 148 45.89 16.75 14.10
CA TYR A 148 44.78 17.68 14.29
C TYR A 148 43.43 16.97 14.29
N GLN A 149 42.52 17.34 15.19
CA GLN A 149 41.22 16.71 15.38
C GLN A 149 40.05 17.57 14.90
N SER A 150 39.12 16.94 14.18
CA SER A 150 37.90 17.58 13.66
C SER A 150 37.05 18.19 14.78
N GLY A 151 36.77 19.49 14.67
CA GLY A 151 35.92 20.23 15.60
C GLY A 151 36.63 20.66 16.89
N VAL A 152 37.91 20.32 17.05
CA VAL A 152 38.77 20.81 18.13
C VAL A 152 39.79 21.79 17.56
N ASP A 153 40.54 21.34 16.55
CA ASP A 153 41.60 22.11 15.92
C ASP A 153 41.07 22.80 14.66
N THR A 154 41.38 24.10 14.52
CA THR A 154 40.95 24.87 13.35
C THR A 154 41.76 24.47 12.11
N GLU A 155 42.98 23.98 12.35
CA GLU A 155 43.98 23.47 11.43
C GLU A 155 43.52 22.21 10.69
N TYR A 156 42.55 21.47 11.25
CA TYR A 156 41.97 20.28 10.61
C TYR A 156 41.50 20.56 9.19
N GLY A 157 40.87 21.72 8.96
CA GLY A 157 40.33 22.11 7.66
C GLY A 157 41.37 22.42 6.59
N TRP A 158 42.66 22.40 6.92
CA TRP A 158 43.75 22.71 5.99
C TRP A 158 44.31 21.50 5.28
N TYR A 159 44.05 20.31 5.82
CA TYR A 159 44.59 19.06 5.31
C TYR A 159 43.44 18.08 5.01
N ASP A 160 43.63 17.24 4.00
CA ASP A 160 42.64 16.23 3.63
C ASP A 160 42.75 15.01 4.56
N ASP A 161 41.67 14.72 5.27
CA ASP A 161 41.45 13.44 5.95
C ASP A 161 41.16 12.36 4.89
N ARG A 162 42.12 11.46 4.69
CA ARG A 162 42.07 10.45 3.61
C ARG A 162 41.25 9.23 3.97
N ASP A 163 41.13 8.94 5.26
CA ASP A 163 40.51 7.75 5.82
C ASP A 163 39.22 8.04 6.60
N GLY A 164 38.93 9.30 6.89
CA GLY A 164 37.63 9.75 7.37
C GLY A 164 37.41 9.49 8.85
N ASP A 165 38.48 9.32 9.62
CA ASP A 165 38.41 8.96 11.05
C ASP A 165 38.29 10.19 11.97
N GLY A 166 38.42 11.40 11.41
CA GLY A 166 38.32 12.66 12.13
C GLY A 166 39.63 13.18 12.70
N ILE A 167 40.77 12.61 12.30
CA ILE A 167 42.13 13.07 12.64
C ILE A 167 42.94 13.27 11.35
N VAL A 168 43.68 14.37 11.23
CA VAL A 168 44.61 14.61 10.11
C VAL A 168 46.05 14.76 10.58
N CYS A 169 46.99 14.45 9.69
CA CYS A 169 48.44 14.51 9.93
C CYS A 169 48.92 13.61 11.09
N GLU A 170 48.50 12.35 11.09
CA GLU A 170 48.81 11.38 12.15
C GLU A 170 50.26 10.89 12.19
N SER A 171 51.01 10.98 11.08
CA SER A 171 52.43 10.58 11.01
C SER A 171 53.15 11.15 9.81
#